data_AF-A0ABD7Z5I2-F1
#
_entry.id   AF-A0ABD7Z5I2-F1
#
_cell.length_a   1.000
_cell.length_b   1.000
_cell.length_c   1.000
_cell.angle_alpha   90.00
_cell.angle_beta   90.00
_cell.angle_gamma   90.00
#
_symmetry.space_group_name_H-M   'P 1'
#
loop_
_entity.id
_entity.type
_entity.pdbx_description
1 polymer ?
#
loop_
_entity_poly.entity_id
_entity_poly.type
_entity_poly.pdbx_seq_one_letter_code
_entity_poly.pdbx_strand_id
1 'polypeptide(L)'
;MTTAWYWHIKPNNYQFPLWRIILISWGIALFEYCLAVPANHLGAHWGIKPFQLKIIQEVVTLVVFTLFAILYLKDEFRLNYLISFGFILGAVYFAFKR
;
A
#
# COMPACT_ATOMS: atom_id res chain seq x y z
N MET A 1 -3.85 -0.94 0.77
CA MET A 1 -4.49 -1.41 2.01
C MET A 1 -3.46 -1.34 3.12
N THR A 2 -3.00 -0.14 3.43
CA THR A 2 -1.85 0.08 4.31
C THR A 2 -2.35 0.51 5.68
N THR A 3 -3.24 1.50 5.70
CA THR A 3 -3.71 2.07 6.95
C THR A 3 -4.57 1.07 7.73
N ALA A 4 -5.50 0.38 7.06
CA ALA A 4 -6.38 -0.62 7.70
C ALA A 4 -5.60 -1.74 8.42
N TRP A 5 -4.42 -2.10 7.92
CA TRP A 5 -3.62 -3.20 8.44
C TRP A 5 -2.64 -2.77 9.55
N TYR A 6 -2.05 -1.58 9.45
CA TYR A 6 -0.89 -1.24 10.29
C TYR A 6 -1.15 -0.13 11.33
N TRP A 7 -2.30 0.55 11.30
CA TRP A 7 -2.59 1.67 12.22
C TRP A 7 -2.56 1.30 13.71
N HIS A 8 -2.95 0.07 14.07
CA HIS A 8 -3.00 -0.38 15.45
C HIS A 8 -1.66 -0.91 15.98
N ILE A 9 -0.66 -1.10 15.10
CA ILE A 9 0.65 -1.69 15.44
C ILE A 9 1.60 -0.65 16.05
N LYS A 10 1.21 0.63 16.04
CA LYS A 10 1.99 1.70 16.67
C LYS A 10 2.23 1.39 18.15
N PRO A 11 3.47 1.50 18.67
CA PRO A 11 3.85 1.00 20.00
C PRO A 11 3.07 1.59 21.19
N ASN A 12 2.26 2.64 21.00
CA ASN A 12 1.37 3.21 22.01
C ASN A 12 -0.13 2.81 21.89
N ASN A 13 -0.54 2.07 20.84
CA ASN A 13 -1.95 1.76 20.56
C ASN A 13 -2.39 0.34 20.97
N TYR A 14 -1.57 -0.39 21.73
CA TYR A 14 -1.84 -1.79 22.14
C TYR A 14 -3.02 -1.97 23.11
N GLN A 15 -3.74 -0.90 23.45
CA GLN A 15 -4.80 -0.89 24.46
C GLN A 15 -6.21 -1.13 23.90
N PHE A 16 -6.39 -1.17 22.57
CA PHE A 16 -7.70 -1.44 21.99
C PHE A 16 -8.02 -2.94 21.99
N PRO A 17 -9.21 -3.36 22.45
CA PRO A 17 -9.64 -4.74 22.30
C PRO A 17 -9.78 -5.11 20.82
N LEU A 18 -9.41 -6.34 20.47
CA LEU A 18 -9.29 -6.81 19.08
C LEU A 18 -10.54 -6.54 18.23
N TRP A 19 -11.74 -6.71 18.80
CA TRP A 19 -12.99 -6.46 18.08
C TRP A 19 -13.14 -5.01 17.61
N ARG A 20 -12.64 -4.02 18.38
CA ARG A 20 -12.64 -2.61 17.95
C ARG A 20 -11.64 -2.38 16.83
N ILE A 21 -10.47 -2.99 16.91
CA ILE A 21 -9.46 -2.92 15.87
C ILE A 21 -10.04 -3.42 14.55
N ILE A 22 -10.70 -4.58 14.55
CA ILE A 22 -11.34 -5.17 13.37
C ILE A 22 -12.39 -4.22 12.78
N LEU A 23 -13.30 -3.69 13.59
CA LEU A 23 -14.36 -2.80 13.11
C LEU A 23 -13.82 -1.49 12.52
N ILE A 24 -12.84 -0.87 13.18
CA ILE A 24 -12.19 0.34 12.66
C ILE A 24 -11.43 0.04 11.37
N SER A 25 -10.67 -1.06 11.34
CA SER A 25 -9.96 -1.51 10.14
C SER A 25 -10.89 -1.79 8.97
N TRP A 26 -12.08 -2.36 9.21
CA TRP A 26 -13.09 -2.53 8.16
C TRP A 26 -13.59 -1.19 7.61
N GLY A 27 -13.85 -0.21 8.50
CA GLY A 27 -14.21 1.14 8.08
C GLY A 27 -13.14 1.78 7.21
N ILE A 28 -11.87 1.69 7.62
CA ILE A 28 -10.73 2.22 6.85
C ILE A 28 -10.57 1.47 5.51
N ALA A 29 -10.70 0.14 5.52
CA ALA A 29 -10.57 -0.67 4.31
C ALA A 29 -11.61 -0.29 3.26
N LEU A 30 -12.84 0.04 3.68
CA LEU A 30 -13.88 0.53 2.77
C LEU A 30 -13.41 1.80 2.02
N PHE A 31 -12.84 2.79 2.73
CA PHE A 31 -12.29 3.98 2.11
C PHE A 31 -11.12 3.68 1.17
N GLU A 32 -10.20 2.78 1.56
CA GLU A 32 -9.09 2.37 0.70
C GLU A 32 -9.61 1.67 -0.59
N TYR A 33 -10.71 0.91 -0.50
CA TYR A 33 -11.35 0.29 -1.67
C TYR A 33 -12.04 1.30 -2.58
N CYS A 34 -12.65 2.35 -2.02
CA CYS A 34 -13.25 3.43 -2.80
C CYS A 34 -12.23 4.13 -3.71
N LEU A 35 -10.93 4.06 -3.41
CA LEU A 35 -9.87 4.57 -4.28
C LEU A 35 -9.31 3.49 -5.21
N ALA A 36 -9.05 2.30 -4.68
CA ALA A 36 -8.42 1.22 -5.43
C ALA A 36 -9.31 0.64 -6.55
N VAL A 37 -10.61 0.48 -6.30
CA VAL A 37 -11.53 -0.14 -7.27
C VAL A 37 -11.73 0.76 -8.49
N PRO A 38 -12.04 2.07 -8.36
CA PRO A 38 -12.15 2.96 -9.52
C PRO A 38 -10.84 3.11 -10.28
N ALA A 39 -9.69 3.17 -9.59
CA ALA A 39 -8.39 3.26 -10.26
C ALA A 39 -8.11 2.04 -11.14
N ASN A 40 -8.37 0.82 -10.65
CA ASN A 40 -8.24 -0.40 -11.43
C ASN A 40 -9.22 -0.45 -12.60
N HIS A 41 -10.46 -0.01 -12.39
CA HIS A 41 -11.48 0.04 -13.42
C HIS A 41 -11.11 1.02 -14.55
N LEU A 42 -10.69 2.24 -14.22
CA LEU A 42 -10.23 3.24 -15.18
C LEU A 42 -8.98 2.77 -15.93
N GLY A 43 -8.02 2.18 -15.23
CA GLY A 43 -6.81 1.64 -15.86
C GLY A 43 -7.11 0.52 -16.87
N ALA A 44 -8.08 -0.34 -16.56
CA ALA A 44 -8.56 -1.36 -17.52
C ALA A 44 -9.23 -0.71 -18.75
N HIS A 45 -10.04 0.33 -18.56
CA HIS A 45 -10.63 1.10 -19.66
C HIS A 45 -9.59 1.79 -20.56
N TRP A 46 -8.43 2.15 -20.03
CA TRP A 46 -7.31 2.72 -20.79
C TRP A 46 -6.45 1.68 -21.50
N GLY A 47 -6.85 0.39 -21.48
CA GLY A 47 -6.14 -0.69 -22.18
C GLY A 47 -4.92 -1.23 -21.44
N ILE A 48 -4.75 -0.89 -20.16
CA ILE A 48 -3.70 -1.49 -19.32
C ILE A 48 -4.10 -2.92 -18.98
N LYS A 49 -3.20 -3.88 -19.22
CA LYS A 49 -3.49 -5.30 -18.94
C LYS A 49 -3.64 -5.53 -17.42
N PRO A 50 -4.44 -6.51 -16.98
CA PRO A 50 -4.61 -6.83 -15.55
C PRO A 50 -3.29 -7.06 -14.80
N PHE A 51 -2.32 -7.71 -15.45
CA PHE A 51 -1.00 -7.96 -14.87
C PHE A 51 -0.22 -6.66 -14.62
N GLN A 52 -0.30 -5.71 -15.55
CA GLN A 52 0.34 -4.39 -15.42
C GLN A 52 -0.33 -3.55 -14.33
N LEU A 53 -1.67 -3.59 -14.25
CA LEU A 53 -2.43 -2.95 -13.17
C LEU A 53 -2.01 -3.49 -11.79
N LYS A 54 -1.83 -4.81 -11.68
CA LYS A 54 -1.38 -5.44 -10.44
C LYS A 54 0.02 -4.97 -10.05
N ILE A 55 0.95 -4.90 -11.01
CA ILE A 55 2.31 -4.42 -10.74
C ILE A 55 2.30 -2.96 -10.28
N ILE A 56 1.53 -2.09 -10.95
CA ILE A 56 1.35 -0.70 -10.50
C ILE A 56 0.80 -0.67 -9.07
N GLN A 57 -0.21 -1.48 -8.75
CA GLN A 57 -0.80 -1.52 -7.41
C GLN A 57 0.21 -1.95 -6.35
N GLU A 58 1.05 -2.95 -6.61
CA GLU A 58 2.11 -3.35 -5.67
C GLU A 58 3.14 -2.23 -5.45
N VAL A 59 3.55 -1.55 -6.52
CA VAL A 59 4.44 -0.37 -6.44
C VAL A 59 3.82 0.72 -5.57
N VAL A 60 2.57 1.10 -5.83
CA VAL A 60 1.86 2.11 -5.05
C VAL A 60 1.70 1.68 -3.60
N THR A 61 1.38 0.41 -3.35
CA THR A 61 1.18 -0.12 -2.00
C THR A 61 2.47 -0.07 -1.19
N LEU A 62 3.60 -0.44 -1.80
CA LEU A 62 4.92 -0.35 -1.16
C LEU A 62 5.32 1.10 -0.88
N VAL A 63 5.13 2.02 -1.83
CA VAL A 63 5.40 3.46 -1.62
C VAL A 63 4.58 4.02 -0.45
N VAL A 64 3.27 3.78 -0.46
CA VAL A 64 2.37 4.26 0.60
C VAL A 64 2.72 3.60 1.94
N PHE A 65 3.07 2.30 1.94
CA PHE A 65 3.50 1.60 3.14
C PHE A 65 4.79 2.17 3.72
N THR A 66 5.80 2.45 2.90
CA THR A 66 7.05 3.04 3.39
C THR A 66 6.83 4.44 3.97
N LEU A 67 6.05 5.29 3.30
CA LEU A 67 5.68 6.60 3.86
C LEU A 67 4.93 6.45 5.19
N PHE A 68 4.01 5.49 5.27
CA PHE A 68 3.28 5.18 6.50
C PHE A 68 4.23 4.69 7.61
N ALA A 69 5.18 3.82 7.31
CA ALA A 69 6.13 3.29 8.29
C ALA A 69 7.01 4.41 8.88
N ILE A 70 7.53 5.30 8.03
CA ILE A 70 8.38 6.42 8.48
C ILE A 70 7.57 7.43 9.29
N LEU A 71 6.40 7.86 8.76
CA LEU A 71 5.64 8.97 9.35
C LEU A 71 4.79 8.53 10.56
N TYR A 72 4.15 7.37 10.47
CA TYR A 72 3.19 6.92 11.48
C TYR A 72 3.82 5.98 12.52
N LEU A 73 4.57 4.96 12.06
CA LEU A 73 5.25 4.02 12.95
C LEU A 73 6.57 4.57 13.51
N LYS A 74 7.10 5.65 12.92
CA LYS A 74 8.41 6.23 13.27
C LYS A 74 9.55 5.22 13.16
N ASP A 75 9.43 4.28 12.25
CA ASP A 75 10.50 3.31 12.00
C ASP A 75 11.68 4.01 11.31
N GLU A 76 12.91 3.60 11.64
CA GLU A 76 14.10 4.27 11.14
C GLU A 76 14.27 4.01 9.64
N PHE A 77 14.44 5.07 8.86
CA PHE A 77 14.66 4.93 7.42
C PHE A 77 16.04 4.33 7.14
N ARG A 78 16.07 3.05 6.76
CA ARG A 78 17.29 2.31 6.42
C ARG A 78 17.57 2.36 4.92
N LEU A 79 18.87 2.33 4.57
CA LEU A 79 19.37 2.34 3.19
C LEU A 79 18.79 1.18 2.35
N ASN A 80 18.48 0.06 3.00
CA ASN A 80 17.81 -1.09 2.39
C ASN A 80 16.46 -0.71 1.74
N TYR A 81 15.69 0.24 2.31
CA TYR A 81 14.43 0.68 1.71
C TYR A 81 14.64 1.42 0.41
N LEU A 82 15.71 2.23 0.32
CA LEU A 82 16.06 2.93 -0.91
C LEU A 82 16.44 1.93 -2.03
N ILE A 83 17.18 0.89 -1.68
CA ILE A 83 17.52 -0.19 -2.60
C ILE A 83 16.25 -0.94 -3.04
N SER A 84 15.35 -1.26 -2.11
CA SER A 84 14.05 -1.87 -2.43
C SER A 84 13.24 -0.99 -3.39
N PHE A 85 13.21 0.33 -3.21
CA PHE A 85 12.58 1.25 -4.16
C PHE A 85 13.20 1.17 -5.56
N GLY A 86 14.53 1.06 -5.66
CA GLY A 86 15.22 0.83 -6.93
C GLY A 86 14.75 -0.44 -7.63
N PHE A 87 14.60 -1.55 -6.90
CA PHE A 87 14.09 -2.80 -7.46
C PHE A 87 12.62 -2.71 -7.90
N ILE A 88 11.78 -1.96 -7.17
CA ILE A 88 10.39 -1.71 -7.54
C ILE A 88 10.31 -0.95 -8.87
N LEU A 89 11.16 0.07 -9.06
CA LEU A 89 11.26 0.78 -10.35
C LEU A 89 11.71 -0.14 -11.49
N GLY A 90 12.65 -1.05 -11.21
CA GLY A 90 13.04 -2.11 -12.14
C GLY A 90 11.87 -3.00 -12.54
N ALA A 91 11.04 -3.42 -11.58
CA ALA A 91 9.85 -4.23 -11.85
C ALA A 91 8.85 -3.51 -12.76
N VAL A 92 8.63 -2.20 -12.56
CA VAL A 92 7.82 -1.38 -13.46
C VAL A 92 8.43 -1.34 -14.86
N TYR A 93 9.73 -1.08 -14.97
CA TYR A 93 10.40 -1.06 -16.27
C TYR A 93 10.19 -2.36 -17.06
N PHE A 94 10.40 -3.52 -16.45
CA PHE A 94 10.20 -4.81 -17.13
C PHE A 94 8.74 -5.13 -17.44
N ALA A 95 7.79 -4.72 -16.59
CA ALA A 95 6.36 -4.93 -16.82
C ALA A 95 5.79 -4.14 -18.01
N PHE A 96 6.42 -3.00 -18.34
CA PHE A 96 6.01 -2.10 -19.41
C PHE A 96 6.94 -2.14 -20.63
N LYS A 97 8.08 -2.82 -20.53
CA LYS A 97 8.97 -3.10 -21.66
C LYS A 97 8.23 -3.97 -22.69
N ARG A 98 8.20 -3.51 -23.94
CA ARG A 98 7.66 -4.26 -25.08
C ARG A 98 8.60 -5.37 -25.50
#